data_AF-A0A091V4L2-F1
#
_entry.id   AF-A0A091V4L2-F1
#
_cell.length_a   1.000
_cell.length_b   1.000
_cell.length_c   1.000
_cell.angle_alpha   90.00
_cell.angle_beta   90.00
_cell.angle_gamma   90.00
#
_symmetry.space_group_name_H-M   'P 1'
#
loop_
_entity.id
_entity.type
_entity.pdbx_description
1 polymer ?
#
loop_
_entity_poly.entity_id
_entity_poly.type
_entity_poly.pdbx_seq_one_letter_code
_entity_poly.pdbx_strand_id
1 'polypeptide(L)'
;QGSKLEVPLWLANGLHDSKRRIIAVELPKMYKEAWRTVFSADTNVVDLHKMGPYYYGLGSQLLNFDNPKNPEIAHTGLQATSVLPVSNSASLLQTFVSHFRRIVDSSQNTYNEDTSVLVARLDELERTLFRAGQKGLNDFQCWEKGQASQITASSLVQNYGKRKFADTDG
;
A
#
# COMPACT_ATOMS: atom_id res chain seq x y z
N GLN A 1 20.64 13.51 -23.65
CA GLN A 1 19.33 14.03 -23.18
C GLN A 1 18.24 13.20 -23.84
N GLY A 2 17.21 12.75 -23.11
CA GLY A 2 16.13 11.90 -23.65
C GLY A 2 16.30 10.38 -23.46
N SER A 3 17.27 9.93 -22.67
CA SER A 3 17.41 8.51 -22.32
C SER A 3 16.33 8.09 -21.31
N LYS A 4 15.64 6.98 -21.59
CA LYS A 4 14.71 6.36 -20.64
C LYS A 4 15.48 5.45 -19.71
N LEU A 5 15.34 5.66 -18.40
CA LEU A 5 16.02 4.89 -17.37
C LEU A 5 15.03 4.53 -16.27
N GLU A 6 15.09 3.29 -15.79
CA GLU A 6 14.42 2.90 -14.57
C GLU A 6 15.32 3.23 -13.38
N VAL A 7 14.81 4.05 -12.46
CA VAL A 7 15.53 4.48 -11.26
C VAL A 7 14.70 4.19 -10.01
N PRO A 8 15.35 3.93 -8.86
CA PRO A 8 14.63 3.83 -7.60
C PRO A 8 13.92 5.14 -7.25
N LEU A 9 12.75 5.02 -6.61
CA LEU A 9 11.91 6.16 -6.22
C LEU A 9 12.65 7.19 -5.36
N TRP A 10 13.48 6.73 -4.42
CA TRP A 10 14.26 7.61 -3.55
C TRP A 10 15.27 8.47 -4.32
N LEU A 11 15.85 7.91 -5.39
CA LEU A 11 16.77 8.64 -6.26
C LEU A 11 16.01 9.63 -7.14
N ALA A 12 14.87 9.20 -7.69
CA ALA A 12 13.99 10.09 -8.45
C ALA A 12 13.54 11.29 -7.61
N ASN A 13 13.17 11.07 -6.34
CA ASN A 13 12.82 12.14 -5.39
C ASN A 13 13.96 13.15 -5.21
N GLY A 14 15.21 12.67 -5.08
CA GLY A 14 16.38 13.55 -4.94
C GLY A 14 16.72 14.33 -6.21
N LEU A 15 16.48 13.75 -7.39
CA LEU A 15 16.77 14.36 -8.70
C LEU A 15 15.65 15.26 -9.22
N HIS A 16 14.44 15.14 -8.68
CA HIS A 16 13.27 15.95 -9.01
C HIS A 16 13.14 17.19 -8.09
N ASP A 17 14.25 17.84 -7.74
CA ASP A 17 14.18 19.09 -6.97
C ASP A 17 13.49 20.19 -7.81
N SER A 18 12.57 20.90 -7.18
CA SER A 18 11.88 22.10 -7.67
C SER A 18 12.82 23.12 -8.36
N LYS A 19 14.09 23.19 -7.94
CA LYS A 19 15.11 24.12 -8.45
C LYS A 19 15.94 23.56 -9.61
N ARG A 20 16.06 22.23 -9.74
CA ARG A 20 16.91 21.55 -10.73
C ARG A 20 16.19 20.31 -11.23
N ARG A 21 15.34 20.48 -12.24
CA ARG A 21 14.66 19.37 -12.92
C ARG A 21 15.61 18.62 -13.84
N ILE A 22 16.42 17.75 -13.25
CA ILE A 22 17.40 16.94 -13.99
C ILE A 22 16.70 15.79 -14.73
N ILE A 23 15.56 15.32 -14.21
CA ILE A 23 14.78 14.21 -14.75
C ILE A 23 13.31 14.60 -14.94
N ALA A 24 12.64 13.93 -15.89
CA ALA A 24 11.19 13.91 -16.01
C ALA A 24 10.69 12.53 -15.59
N VAL A 25 9.69 12.47 -14.71
CA VAL A 25 9.18 11.22 -14.16
C VAL A 25 7.97 10.76 -14.99
N GLU A 26 8.03 9.54 -15.52
CA GLU A 26 6.90 8.88 -16.17
C GLU A 26 6.13 8.04 -15.14
N LEU A 27 4.79 8.13 -15.15
CA LEU A 27 3.96 7.33 -14.25
C LEU A 27 4.02 5.83 -14.61
N PRO A 28 4.14 4.93 -13.61
CA PRO A 28 3.97 3.50 -13.81
C PRO A 28 2.61 3.16 -14.42
N LYS A 29 2.54 2.06 -15.17
CA LYS A 29 1.34 1.65 -15.94
C LYS A 29 0.06 1.63 -15.08
N MET A 30 0.12 1.14 -13.84
CA MET A 30 -1.02 1.02 -12.93
C MET A 30 -1.68 2.35 -12.54
N TYR A 31 -0.98 3.48 -12.70
CA TYR A 31 -1.53 4.82 -12.42
C TYR A 31 -1.95 5.58 -13.69
N LYS A 32 -1.76 4.98 -14.87
CA LYS A 32 -2.23 5.54 -16.14
C LYS A 32 -3.75 5.41 -16.25
N GLU A 33 -4.34 6.28 -17.07
CA GLU A 33 -5.79 6.41 -17.26
C GLU A 33 -6.50 5.07 -17.54
N ALA A 34 -5.92 4.21 -18.38
CA ALA A 34 -6.51 2.90 -18.71
C ALA A 34 -6.78 2.03 -17.46
N TRP A 35 -5.86 2.02 -16.49
CA TRP A 35 -6.04 1.27 -15.24
C TRP A 35 -7.03 1.94 -14.31
N ARG A 36 -7.14 3.27 -14.35
CA ARG A 36 -8.16 3.99 -13.56
C ARG A 36 -9.57 3.65 -14.01
N THR A 37 -9.79 3.43 -15.30
CA THR A 37 -11.08 2.92 -15.81
C THR A 37 -11.39 1.52 -15.28
N VAL A 38 -10.37 0.65 -15.18
CA VAL A 38 -10.52 -0.68 -14.57
C VAL A 38 -10.90 -0.56 -13.09
N PHE A 39 -10.18 0.25 -12.31
CA PHE A 39 -10.51 0.50 -10.90
C PHE A 39 -11.89 1.15 -10.73
N SER A 40 -12.32 2.01 -11.65
CA SER A 40 -13.65 2.61 -11.63
C SER A 40 -14.77 1.62 -11.94
N ALA A 41 -14.49 0.53 -12.66
CA ALA A 41 -15.50 -0.46 -13.02
C ALA A 41 -15.77 -1.41 -11.85
N ASP A 42 -14.73 -2.07 -11.33
CA ASP A 42 -14.77 -2.80 -10.07
C ASP A 42 -13.35 -2.94 -9.52
N THR A 43 -13.16 -2.48 -8.29
CA THR A 43 -11.86 -2.56 -7.61
C THR A 43 -11.63 -3.98 -7.09
N ASN A 44 -12.69 -4.71 -6.71
CA ASN A 44 -12.58 -5.97 -5.98
C ASN A 44 -11.98 -7.12 -6.81
N VAL A 45 -12.06 -7.03 -8.14
CA VAL A 45 -11.46 -7.97 -9.10
C VAL A 45 -9.97 -7.74 -9.31
N VAL A 46 -9.44 -6.60 -8.87
CA VAL A 46 -8.01 -6.29 -8.95
C VAL A 46 -7.25 -7.04 -7.86
N ASP A 47 -6.08 -7.54 -8.22
CA ASP A 47 -5.08 -8.06 -7.28
C ASP A 47 -4.03 -6.97 -7.08
N LEU A 48 -4.19 -6.19 -6.01
CA LEU A 48 -3.29 -5.07 -5.71
C LEU A 48 -1.89 -5.58 -5.42
N HIS A 49 -1.76 -6.73 -4.77
CA HIS A 49 -0.47 -7.33 -4.44
C HIS A 49 0.36 -7.66 -5.69
N LYS A 50 -0.28 -8.16 -6.76
CA LYS A 50 0.37 -8.40 -8.05
C LYS A 50 0.75 -7.13 -8.81
N MET A 51 0.01 -6.04 -8.63
CA MET A 51 0.35 -4.75 -9.25
C MET A 51 1.49 -4.07 -8.50
N GLY A 52 1.62 -4.33 -7.21
CA GLY A 52 2.70 -3.92 -6.35
C GLY A 52 2.22 -3.95 -4.91
N PRO A 53 2.97 -4.53 -3.96
CA PRO A 53 2.51 -4.70 -2.59
C PRO A 53 2.28 -3.40 -1.80
N TYR A 54 2.57 -2.25 -2.43
CA TYR A 54 2.49 -0.90 -1.87
C TYR A 54 1.81 0.08 -2.84
N TYR A 55 0.70 -0.31 -3.47
CA TYR A 55 -0.09 0.53 -4.39
C TYR A 55 -0.46 1.89 -3.77
N TYR A 56 -0.97 1.93 -2.54
CA TYR A 56 -1.33 3.20 -1.90
C TYR A 56 -0.09 4.02 -1.52
N GLY A 57 0.94 3.36 -0.99
CA GLY A 57 2.19 4.00 -0.60
C GLY A 57 2.93 4.64 -1.78
N LEU A 58 3.13 3.88 -2.86
CA LEU A 58 3.74 4.36 -4.08
C LEU A 58 2.90 5.46 -4.73
N GLY A 59 1.58 5.27 -4.82
CA GLY A 59 0.65 6.25 -5.39
C GLY A 59 0.72 7.60 -4.66
N SER A 60 0.80 7.58 -3.33
CA SER A 60 0.98 8.80 -2.53
C SER A 60 2.31 9.49 -2.79
N GLN A 61 3.40 8.73 -2.94
CA GLN A 61 4.72 9.30 -3.26
C GLN A 61 4.75 9.91 -4.67
N LEU A 62 4.04 9.31 -5.63
CA LEU A 62 3.99 9.82 -7.01
C LEU A 62 3.36 11.21 -7.11
N LEU A 63 2.46 11.58 -6.19
CA LEU A 63 1.86 12.92 -6.14
C LEU A 63 2.91 14.02 -5.86
N ASN A 64 4.08 13.68 -5.30
CA ASN A 64 5.15 14.63 -5.02
C ASN A 64 5.92 15.08 -6.27
N PHE A 65 5.75 14.37 -7.40
CA PHE A 65 6.40 14.74 -8.66
C PHE A 65 5.64 15.83 -9.44
N ASP A 66 4.52 16.33 -8.91
CA ASP A 66 3.71 17.36 -9.58
C ASP A 66 4.08 18.81 -9.17
N ASN A 67 3.98 19.73 -10.15
CA ASN A 67 4.04 21.18 -9.92
C ASN A 67 2.96 21.89 -10.77
N PRO A 68 2.01 22.62 -10.16
CA PRO A 68 0.98 23.37 -10.87
C PRO A 68 1.42 24.74 -11.48
N LYS A 69 2.69 25.16 -11.39
CA LYS A 69 3.13 26.52 -11.79
C LYS A 69 3.85 26.65 -13.14
N ASN A 70 3.35 26.04 -14.21
CA ASN A 70 3.77 26.50 -15.54
C ASN A 70 2.67 26.39 -16.62
N PRO A 71 1.82 27.42 -16.78
CA PRO A 71 0.92 27.49 -17.93
C PRO A 71 1.64 27.70 -19.28
N GLU A 72 2.92 28.08 -19.30
CA GLU A 72 3.63 28.39 -20.56
C GLU A 72 4.20 27.16 -21.28
N ILE A 73 4.50 26.06 -20.58
CA ILE A 73 4.95 24.81 -21.22
C ILE A 73 3.76 24.03 -21.85
N ALA A 74 2.52 24.46 -21.60
CA ALA A 74 1.35 23.90 -22.27
C ALA A 74 1.30 24.18 -23.79
N HIS A 75 2.10 25.13 -24.30
CA HIS A 75 2.01 25.56 -25.69
C HIS A 75 3.02 24.92 -26.66
N THR A 76 4.05 24.23 -26.17
CA THR A 76 5.04 23.58 -27.05
C THR A 76 4.95 22.06 -26.98
N GLY A 77 3.93 21.54 -27.66
CA GLY A 77 3.94 20.25 -28.34
C GLY A 77 4.53 19.03 -27.61
N LEU A 78 3.74 18.43 -26.71
CA LEU A 78 3.52 16.98 -26.55
C LEU A 78 2.81 16.73 -25.22
N GLN A 79 1.47 16.66 -25.26
CA GLN A 79 0.59 16.02 -24.26
C GLN A 79 1.05 16.11 -22.80
N ALA A 80 1.28 17.32 -22.28
CA ALA A 80 1.44 17.54 -20.86
C ALA A 80 0.05 17.57 -20.22
N THR A 81 -0.43 16.39 -19.85
CA THR A 81 -1.74 16.14 -19.25
C THR A 81 -1.86 16.85 -17.89
N SER A 82 -2.26 18.12 -17.90
CA SER A 82 -2.47 18.97 -16.73
C SER A 82 -3.74 18.64 -15.92
N VAL A 83 -4.29 17.41 -16.08
CA VAL A 83 -5.52 16.92 -15.44
C VAL A 83 -5.27 15.61 -14.63
N LEU A 84 -4.02 15.12 -14.58
CA LEU A 84 -3.64 13.84 -13.95
C LEU A 84 -3.54 13.77 -12.41
N PRO A 85 -3.22 14.84 -11.65
CA PRO A 85 -2.90 14.70 -10.21
C PRO A 85 -4.13 14.44 -9.32
N VAL A 86 -5.19 15.24 -9.52
CA VAL A 86 -6.45 15.13 -8.76
C VAL A 86 -7.13 13.79 -9.03
N SER A 87 -7.02 13.31 -10.26
CA SER A 87 -7.61 12.05 -10.68
C SER A 87 -6.83 10.84 -10.13
N ASN A 88 -5.51 10.94 -9.89
CA ASN A 88 -4.74 9.92 -9.17
C ASN A 88 -5.16 9.83 -7.70
N SER A 89 -5.15 10.95 -6.97
CA SER A 89 -5.52 10.96 -5.55
C SER A 89 -6.97 10.52 -5.34
N ALA A 90 -7.89 10.94 -6.21
CA ALA A 90 -9.26 10.46 -6.21
C ALA A 90 -9.34 8.95 -6.47
N SER A 91 -8.60 8.42 -7.45
CA SER A 91 -8.60 6.98 -7.75
C SER A 91 -8.08 6.13 -6.59
N LEU A 92 -7.03 6.58 -5.90
CA LEU A 92 -6.49 5.92 -4.70
C LEU A 92 -7.54 5.86 -3.60
N LEU A 93 -8.19 6.99 -3.31
CA LEU A 93 -9.24 7.07 -2.30
C LEU A 93 -10.43 6.18 -2.65
N GLN A 94 -10.94 6.26 -3.88
CA GLN A 94 -12.08 5.45 -4.32
C GLN A 94 -11.76 3.96 -4.26
N THR A 95 -10.54 3.55 -4.65
CA THR A 95 -10.09 2.16 -4.54
C THR A 95 -10.14 1.68 -3.09
N PHE A 96 -9.57 2.46 -2.17
CA PHE A 96 -9.57 2.12 -0.74
C PHE A 96 -10.99 2.04 -0.16
N VAL A 97 -11.83 3.04 -0.43
CA VAL A 97 -13.23 3.08 0.07
C VAL A 97 -14.03 1.88 -0.45
N SER A 98 -13.83 1.49 -1.70
CA SER A 98 -14.52 0.36 -2.31
C SER A 98 -14.11 -0.98 -1.67
N HIS A 99 -12.82 -1.15 -1.35
CA HIS A 99 -12.33 -2.35 -0.66
C HIS A 99 -12.64 -2.38 0.84
N PHE A 100 -12.82 -1.22 1.48
CA PHE A 100 -12.93 -1.07 2.92
C PHE A 100 -13.97 -2.01 3.53
N ARG A 101 -15.20 -2.01 2.99
CA ARG A 101 -16.29 -2.84 3.50
C ARG A 101 -15.93 -4.32 3.46
N ARG A 102 -15.44 -4.82 2.31
CA ARG A 102 -15.04 -6.22 2.15
C ARG A 102 -13.95 -6.61 3.15
N ILE A 103 -12.93 -5.78 3.32
CA ILE A 103 -11.82 -6.06 4.23
C ILE A 103 -12.31 -6.14 5.67
N VAL A 104 -13.11 -5.16 6.11
CA VAL A 104 -13.63 -5.11 7.48
C VAL A 104 -14.59 -6.27 7.74
N ASP A 105 -15.56 -6.50 6.84
CA ASP A 105 -16.53 -7.59 6.96
C ASP A 105 -15.81 -8.95 7.01
N SER A 106 -14.85 -9.21 6.11
CA SER A 106 -14.06 -10.46 6.16
C SER A 106 -13.21 -10.55 7.43
N SER A 107 -12.60 -9.45 7.89
CA SER A 107 -11.75 -9.49 9.09
C SER A 107 -12.52 -9.78 10.38
N GLN A 108 -13.81 -9.42 10.45
CA GLN A 108 -14.66 -9.60 11.63
C GLN A 108 -15.51 -10.87 11.59
N ASN A 109 -15.76 -11.46 10.41
CA ASN A 109 -16.62 -12.63 10.28
C ASN A 109 -15.86 -13.94 10.09
N THR A 110 -14.55 -13.89 9.80
CA THR A 110 -13.73 -15.09 9.65
C THR A 110 -13.03 -15.45 10.96
N TYR A 111 -13.67 -16.26 11.80
CA TYR A 111 -13.06 -16.82 13.00
C TYR A 111 -12.55 -18.24 12.72
N ASN A 112 -11.24 -18.48 12.88
CA ASN A 112 -10.59 -19.77 12.60
C ASN A 112 -10.73 -20.32 11.16
N GLU A 113 -11.08 -19.49 10.17
CA GLU A 113 -11.08 -19.91 8.76
C GLU A 113 -9.77 -19.53 8.06
N ASP A 114 -9.49 -20.19 6.93
CA ASP A 114 -8.32 -19.88 6.10
C ASP A 114 -8.52 -18.56 5.33
N THR A 115 -7.80 -17.52 5.75
CA THR A 115 -7.84 -16.19 5.13
C THR A 115 -6.77 -15.99 4.07
N SER A 116 -5.94 -17.00 3.80
CA SER A 116 -4.73 -16.87 2.97
C SER A 116 -5.03 -16.35 1.57
N VAL A 117 -6.10 -16.85 0.93
CA VAL A 117 -6.50 -16.45 -0.43
C VAL A 117 -6.92 -14.98 -0.50
N LEU A 118 -7.68 -14.50 0.49
CA LEU A 118 -8.08 -13.10 0.56
C LEU A 118 -6.87 -12.21 0.79
N VAL A 119 -6.08 -12.52 1.83
CA VAL A 119 -4.93 -11.73 2.25
C VAL A 119 -3.87 -11.65 1.15
N ALA A 120 -3.71 -12.71 0.34
CA ALA A 120 -2.75 -12.75 -0.77
C ALA A 120 -2.95 -11.62 -1.80
N ARG A 121 -4.17 -11.12 -1.97
CA ARG A 121 -4.53 -10.10 -2.98
C ARG A 121 -4.46 -8.66 -2.46
N LEU A 122 -4.31 -8.49 -1.15
CA LEU A 122 -4.35 -7.20 -0.47
C LEU A 122 -3.01 -6.45 -0.56
N ASP A 123 -3.09 -5.12 -0.64
CA ASP A 123 -1.98 -4.20 -0.40
C ASP A 123 -1.51 -4.24 1.06
N GLU A 124 -0.27 -3.84 1.36
CA GLU A 124 0.23 -3.85 2.75
C GLU A 124 -0.58 -2.94 3.71
N LEU A 125 -1.12 -1.83 3.23
CA LEU A 125 -2.02 -0.98 4.02
C LEU A 125 -3.32 -1.72 4.37
N GLU A 126 -3.89 -2.44 3.40
CA GLU A 126 -5.10 -3.25 3.59
C GLU A 126 -4.85 -4.47 4.47
N ARG A 127 -3.69 -5.12 4.34
CA ARG A 127 -3.24 -6.21 5.21
C ARG A 127 -3.12 -5.74 6.66
N THR A 128 -2.61 -4.54 6.87
CA THR A 128 -2.52 -3.93 8.20
C THR A 128 -3.91 -3.71 8.79
N LEU A 129 -4.84 -3.17 8.02
CA LEU A 129 -6.24 -3.02 8.44
C LEU A 129 -6.90 -4.38 8.75
N PHE A 130 -6.71 -5.37 7.89
CA PHE A 130 -7.24 -6.72 8.07
C PHE A 130 -6.71 -7.38 9.36
N ARG A 131 -5.39 -7.30 9.60
CA ARG A 131 -4.75 -7.80 10.83
C ARG A 131 -5.29 -7.10 12.08
N ALA A 132 -5.53 -5.79 12.01
CA ALA A 132 -6.11 -5.04 13.13
C ALA A 132 -7.55 -5.51 13.43
N GLY A 133 -8.36 -5.74 12.41
CA GLY A 133 -9.71 -6.30 12.56
C GLY A 133 -9.69 -7.70 13.17
N GLN A 134 -8.87 -8.61 12.60
CA GLN A 134 -8.69 -9.96 13.12
C GLN A 134 -8.20 -9.98 14.57
N LYS A 135 -7.28 -9.09 14.93
CA LYS A 135 -6.82 -8.95 16.31
C LYS A 135 -7.99 -8.58 17.23
N GLY A 136 -8.82 -7.60 16.85
CA GLY A 136 -10.00 -7.22 17.63
C GLY A 136 -11.00 -8.36 17.82
N LEU A 137 -11.28 -9.13 16.76
CA LEU A 137 -12.15 -10.31 16.82
C LEU A 137 -11.61 -11.37 17.77
N ASN A 138 -10.32 -11.70 17.66
CA ASN A 138 -9.66 -12.69 18.52
C ASN A 138 -9.63 -12.25 19.98
N ASP A 139 -9.28 -10.98 20.24
CA ASP A 139 -9.27 -10.40 21.58
C ASP A 139 -10.67 -10.48 22.23
N PHE A 140 -11.72 -10.13 21.47
CA PHE A 140 -13.10 -10.24 21.94
C PHE A 140 -13.52 -11.69 22.22
N GLN A 141 -13.19 -12.62 21.32
CA GLN A 141 -13.50 -14.04 21.49
C GLN A 141 -12.77 -14.66 22.70
N CYS A 142 -11.51 -14.28 22.94
CA CYS A 142 -10.78 -14.70 24.13
C CYS A 142 -11.39 -14.14 25.41
N TRP A 143 -11.88 -12.89 25.38
CA TRP A 143 -12.58 -12.29 26.51
C TRP A 143 -13.92 -13.00 26.80
N GLU A 144 -14.74 -13.22 25.77
CA GLU A 144 -16.04 -13.90 25.87
C GLU A 144 -15.91 -15.31 26.48
N LYS A 145 -14.82 -16.03 26.16
CA LYS A 145 -14.51 -17.37 26.70
C LYS A 145 -13.85 -17.34 28.07
N GLY A 146 -13.63 -16.16 28.66
CA GLY A 146 -12.94 -16.00 29.94
C GLY A 146 -11.42 -16.25 29.90
N GLN A 147 -10.84 -16.52 28.73
CA GLN A 147 -9.41 -16.79 28.55
C GLN A 147 -8.55 -15.54 28.77
N ALA A 148 -9.12 -14.34 28.57
CA ALA A 148 -8.45 -13.07 28.84
C ALA A 148 -8.15 -12.81 30.33
N SER A 149 -8.70 -13.62 31.25
CA SER A 149 -8.40 -13.53 32.69
C SER A 149 -7.05 -14.15 33.08
N GLN A 150 -6.48 -15.01 32.22
CA GLN A 150 -5.23 -15.69 32.49
C GLN A 150 -4.04 -14.79 32.12
N ILE A 151 -3.22 -14.42 33.11
CA ILE A 151 -1.97 -13.70 32.88
C ILE A 151 -0.97 -14.67 32.23
N THR A 152 -0.60 -14.39 30.99
CA THR A 152 0.42 -15.15 30.24
C THR A 152 1.67 -14.30 30.05
N ALA A 153 2.84 -14.94 30.01
CA ALA A 153 4.08 -14.24 29.71
C ALA A 153 4.01 -13.68 28.29
N SER A 154 4.40 -12.41 28.12
CA SER A 154 4.45 -11.76 26.80
C SER A 154 5.29 -12.58 25.82
N SER A 155 4.88 -12.61 24.55
CA SER A 155 5.62 -13.25 23.46
C SER A 155 7.07 -12.75 23.37
N LEU A 156 7.32 -11.49 23.75
CA LEU A 156 8.69 -10.93 23.85
C LEU A 156 9.54 -11.68 24.87
N VAL A 157 8.99 -11.99 26.04
CA VAL A 157 9.67 -12.72 27.13
C VAL A 157 9.88 -14.19 26.74
N GLN A 158 8.87 -14.83 26.14
CA GLN A 158 8.96 -16.22 25.67
C GLN A 158 10.04 -16.40 24.58
N ASN A 159 10.20 -15.41 23.69
CA ASN A 159 11.19 -15.45 22.62
C ASN A 159 12.61 -15.11 23.11
N TYR A 160 12.75 -14.36 24.20
CA TYR A 160 14.06 -14.00 24.76
C TYR A 160 14.79 -15.23 25.35
N GLY A 161 14.05 -16.17 25.93
CA GLY A 161 14.61 -17.40 26.52
C GLY A 161 15.20 -18.40 25.52
N LYS A 162 14.83 -18.32 24.23
CA LYS A 162 15.27 -19.26 23.19
C LYS A 162 16.64 -18.94 22.58
N ARG A 163 17.30 -17.85 22.99
CA ARG A 163 18.63 -17.45 22.50
C ARG A 163 19.71 -17.52 23.59
N LYS A 164 19.84 -18.67 24.27
CA LYS A 164 20.97 -18.90 25.18
C LYS A 164 21.69 -20.22 24.88
N PHE A 165 22.92 -20.04 24.40
CA PHE A 165 24.10 -20.91 24.31
C PHE A 165 24.06 -22.14 23.38
N ALA A 166 24.57 -21.94 22.15
CA ALA A 166 25.47 -22.95 21.59
C ALA A 166 26.78 -22.82 22.38
N ASP A 167 27.00 -23.74 23.31
CA ASP A 167 28.29 -23.88 23.98
C ASP A 167 29.34 -24.16 22.90
N THR A 168 30.36 -23.33 22.84
CA THR A 168 31.52 -23.57 21.98
C THR A 168 32.52 -24.30 22.85
N ASP A 169 32.38 -25.63 22.89
CA ASP A 169 33.42 -26.49 23.46
C ASP A 169 34.72 -26.27 22.66
N GLY A 170 35.76 -25.84 23.38
CA GLY A 170 37.12 -25.65 22.87
C GLY A 170 37.96 -26.91 22.92
#